data_AF-A0A0C2FN98-F1
#
_entry.id   AF-A0A0C2FN98-F1
#
_cell.length_a   1.000
_cell.length_b   1.000
_cell.length_c   1.000
_cell.angle_alpha   90.00
_cell.angle_beta   90.00
_cell.angle_gamma   90.00
#
_symmetry.space_group_name_H-M   'P 1'
#
loop_
_entity.id
_entity.type
_entity.pdbx_description
1 polymer ?
#
loop_
_entity_poly.entity_id
_entity_poly.type
_entity_poly.pdbx_seq_one_letter_code
_entity_poly.pdbx_strand_id
1 'polypeptide(L)'
;NHALALSYHGQQLGIPVTVVMPVIAPIMKIGMCRSYGATVILKGDNIGQAKVHAMRLVAEKKYKYINGYDHPDILAGQGTIGLEILEQVPDVDAIVVPVGGAGLIAGIAVAVKTLKPQVQVI
;
A
#
# COMPACT_ATOMS: atom_id res chain seq x y z
N ASN A 1 -0.42 7.03 -0.28
CA ASN A 1 -1.62 6.18 -0.15
C ASN A 1 -1.34 5.06 0.84
N HIS A 2 -0.34 4.20 0.63
CA HIS A 2 0.04 3.17 1.61
C HIS A 2 0.23 3.70 3.05
N ALA A 3 1.03 4.76 3.23
CA ALA A 3 1.21 5.40 4.54
C ALA A 3 -0.09 5.86 5.20
N LEU A 4 -1.04 6.36 4.39
CA LEU A 4 -2.33 6.84 4.87
C LEU A 4 -3.21 5.67 5.31
N ALA A 5 -3.28 4.61 4.50
CA ALA A 5 -4.01 3.39 4.82
C ALA A 5 -3.48 2.73 6.10
N LEU A 6 -2.14 2.63 6.23
CA LEU A 6 -1.52 2.14 7.46
C LEU A 6 -1.85 3.02 8.66
N SER A 7 -1.75 4.34 8.54
CA SER A 7 -2.04 5.26 9.65
C SER A 7 -3.51 5.12 10.10
N TYR A 8 -4.44 5.08 9.14
CA TYR A 8 -5.86 4.89 9.40
C TYR A 8 -6.16 3.56 10.11
N HIS A 9 -5.70 2.43 9.56
CA HIS A 9 -5.97 1.13 10.16
C HIS A 9 -5.20 0.89 11.46
N GLY A 10 -3.98 1.43 11.58
CA GLY A 10 -3.23 1.39 12.82
C GLY A 10 -3.97 2.09 13.95
N GLN A 11 -4.57 3.25 13.68
CA GLN A 11 -5.44 3.94 14.64
C GLN A 11 -6.63 3.06 15.07
N GLN A 12 -7.35 2.48 14.10
CA GLN A 12 -8.52 1.62 14.37
C GLN A 12 -8.16 0.38 15.19
N LEU A 13 -6.97 -0.18 14.98
CA LEU A 13 -6.49 -1.38 15.64
C LEU A 13 -5.70 -1.10 16.94
N GLY A 14 -5.50 0.17 17.31
CA GLY A 14 -4.66 0.54 18.45
C GLY A 14 -3.16 0.20 18.27
N ILE A 15 -2.72 0.04 17.02
CA ILE A 15 -1.33 -0.30 16.67
C ILE A 15 -0.57 1.00 16.34
N PRO A 16 0.52 1.32 17.06
CA PRO A 16 1.32 2.51 16.77
C PRO A 16 1.94 2.45 15.36
N VAL A 17 1.72 3.50 14.57
CA VAL A 17 2.28 3.62 13.21
C VAL A 17 3.33 4.72 13.16
N THR A 18 4.51 4.39 12.63
CA THR A 18 5.54 5.36 12.28
C THR A 18 5.66 5.43 10.76
N VAL A 19 5.57 6.64 10.20
CA VAL A 19 5.73 6.88 8.76
C VAL A 19 6.94 7.77 8.53
N VAL A 20 7.88 7.26 7.74
CA VAL A 20 9.01 8.07 7.24
C VAL A 20 8.68 8.55 5.84
N MET A 21 8.70 9.86 5.63
CA MET A 21 8.48 10.50 4.34
C MET A 21 9.67 11.40 3.97
N PRO A 22 9.96 11.64 2.69
CA PRO A 22 10.95 12.64 2.31
C PRO A 22 10.47 14.05 2.71
N VAL A 23 11.41 14.98 2.87
CA VAL A 23 11.10 16.37 3.29
C VAL A 23 10.22 17.12 2.29
N ILE A 24 10.26 16.70 1.02
CA ILE A 24 9.44 17.24 -0.08
C ILE A 24 8.04 16.60 -0.18
N ALA A 25 7.64 15.75 0.77
CA ALA A 25 6.34 15.10 0.72
C ALA A 25 5.19 16.12 0.78
N PRO A 26 4.09 15.92 0.02
CA PRO A 26 2.95 16.84 0.04
C PRO A 26 2.39 17.05 1.45
N ILE A 27 2.21 18.32 1.85
CA ILE A 27 1.74 18.71 3.20
C ILE A 27 0.44 18.00 3.58
N MET A 28 -0.48 17.86 2.63
CA MET A 28 -1.75 17.15 2.84
C MET A 28 -1.53 15.69 3.30
N LYS A 29 -0.56 14.97 2.71
CA LYS A 29 -0.26 13.57 3.10
C LYS A 29 0.33 13.50 4.52
N ILE A 30 1.16 14.47 4.88
CA ILE A 30 1.76 14.59 6.20
C ILE A 30 0.66 14.85 7.25
N GLY A 31 -0.19 15.84 6.98
CA GLY A 31 -1.30 16.22 7.87
C GLY A 31 -2.26 15.06 8.11
N MET A 32 -2.67 14.37 7.05
CA MET A 32 -3.61 13.24 7.15
C MET A 32 -3.03 12.04 7.91
N CYS A 33 -1.74 11.73 7.79
CA CYS A 33 -1.15 10.66 8.60
C CYS A 33 -1.11 11.05 10.08
N ARG A 34 -0.77 12.32 10.38
CA ARG A 34 -0.78 12.85 11.75
C ARG A 34 -2.18 12.88 12.35
N SER A 35 -3.22 13.19 11.58
CA SER A 35 -4.61 13.19 12.07
C SER A 35 -5.10 11.80 12.46
N TYR A 36 -4.52 10.74 11.89
CA TYR A 36 -4.73 9.36 12.32
C TYR A 36 -3.77 8.91 13.44
N GLY A 37 -3.05 9.83 14.08
CA GLY A 37 -2.17 9.53 15.21
C GLY A 37 -0.83 8.89 14.83
N ALA A 38 -0.47 8.84 13.54
CA ALA A 38 0.82 8.30 13.14
C ALA A 38 1.97 9.26 13.51
N THR A 39 3.08 8.69 13.97
CA THR A 39 4.34 9.42 14.14
C THR A 39 4.97 9.65 12.77
N VAL A 40 4.94 10.89 12.27
CA VAL A 40 5.51 11.23 10.96
C VAL A 40 6.91 11.83 11.11
N ILE A 41 7.89 11.17 10.48
CA ILE A 41 9.29 11.59 10.43
C ILE A 41 9.60 12.06 9.01
N LEU A 42 10.03 13.31 8.87
CA LEU A 42 10.44 13.88 7.58
C LEU A 42 11.96 13.77 7.44
N LYS A 43 12.44 12.80 6.66
CA LYS A 43 13.86 12.55 6.48
C LYS A 43 14.18 12.04 5.08
N GLY A 44 15.22 12.61 4.49
CA GLY A 44 15.71 12.29 3.15
C GLY A 44 15.08 13.17 2.07
N ASP A 45 15.80 13.32 0.96
CA ASP A 45 15.42 14.20 -0.15
C ASP A 45 14.46 13.51 -1.12
N ASN A 46 14.43 12.18 -1.11
CA ASN A 46 13.58 11.35 -1.95
C ASN A 46 13.11 10.10 -1.20
N ILE A 47 12.22 9.34 -1.84
CA ILE A 47 11.61 8.15 -1.23
C ILE A 47 12.63 7.04 -0.90
N GLY A 48 13.71 6.93 -1.69
CA GLY A 48 14.78 5.97 -1.45
C GLY A 48 15.54 6.28 -0.17
N GLN A 49 15.94 7.54 0.02
CA GLN A 49 16.59 7.98 1.25
C GLN A 49 15.66 7.89 2.48
N ALA A 50 14.38 8.23 2.32
CA ALA A 50 13.38 8.05 3.38
C ALA A 50 13.27 6.56 3.79
N LYS A 51 13.27 5.64 2.82
CA LYS A 51 13.29 4.19 3.07
C LYS A 51 14.55 3.75 3.82
N VAL A 52 15.73 4.25 3.45
CA VAL A 52 16.98 3.95 4.19
C VAL A 52 16.83 4.34 5.67
N HIS A 53 16.28 5.52 5.94
CA HIS A 53 16.02 5.95 7.32
C HIS A 53 14.98 5.06 8.03
N ALA A 54 13.89 4.67 7.35
CA ALA A 54 12.90 3.74 7.90
C ALA A 54 13.52 2.38 8.27
N MET A 55 14.39 1.83 7.42
CA MET A 55 15.06 0.55 7.69
C MET A 55 16.05 0.64 8.85
N ARG A 56 16.68 1.81 9.06
CA ARG A 56 17.49 2.06 10.25
C ARG A 56 16.63 2.01 11.52
N LEU A 57 15.46 2.66 11.51
CA LEU A 57 14.52 2.61 12.65
C LEU A 57 13.99 1.20 12.92
N VAL A 58 13.80 0.39 11.88
CA VAL A 58 13.45 -1.04 12.01
C VAL A 58 14.52 -1.78 12.81
N ALA A 59 15.79 -1.58 12.50
CA ALA A 59 16.89 -2.21 13.23
C ALA A 59 17.03 -1.68 14.68
N GLU A 60 16.95 -0.36 14.87
CA GLU A 60 17.17 0.27 16.18
C GLU A 60 16.00 0.08 17.15
N LYS A 61 14.77 0.19 16.66
CA LYS A 61 13.54 0.16 17.48
C LYS A 61 12.76 -1.14 17.37
N LYS A 62 13.29 -2.12 16.63
CA LYS A 62 12.66 -3.43 16.38
C LYS A 62 11.25 -3.32 15.78
N TYR A 63 11.04 -2.32 14.94
CA TYR A 63 9.76 -2.16 14.23
C TYR A 63 9.58 -3.23 13.16
N LYS A 64 8.33 -3.59 12.86
CA LYS A 64 8.01 -4.36 11.65
C LYS A 64 7.87 -3.39 10.48
N TYR A 65 8.71 -3.58 9.46
CA TYR A 65 8.53 -2.87 8.19
C TYR A 65 7.38 -3.47 7.41
N ILE A 66 6.42 -2.65 6.98
CA ILE A 66 5.31 -3.06 6.12
C ILE A 66 5.57 -2.52 4.71
N ASN A 67 5.99 -3.42 3.82
CA ASN A 67 6.16 -3.10 2.41
C ASN A 67 4.80 -2.73 1.80
N GLY A 68 4.76 -1.73 0.91
CA GLY A 68 3.52 -1.22 0.33
C GLY A 68 3.05 -1.92 -0.93
N TYR A 69 3.81 -2.89 -1.45
CA TYR A 69 3.48 -3.57 -2.69
C TYR A 69 4.11 -4.95 -2.84
N ASP A 70 5.27 -5.21 -2.23
CA ASP A 70 6.01 -6.47 -2.35
C ASP A 70 5.93 -7.25 -1.02
N HIS A 71 4.73 -7.78 -0.74
CA HIS A 71 4.42 -8.64 0.40
C HIS A 71 3.14 -9.43 0.14
N PRO A 72 3.09 -10.76 0.34
CA PRO A 72 1.93 -11.59 0.02
C PRO A 72 0.59 -11.04 0.54
N ASP A 73 0.54 -10.64 1.83
CA ASP A 73 -0.68 -10.08 2.42
C ASP A 73 -1.14 -8.77 1.77
N ILE A 74 -0.20 -7.95 1.29
CA ILE A 74 -0.52 -6.70 0.60
C ILE A 74 -1.10 -7.00 -0.77
N LEU A 75 -0.50 -7.93 -1.52
CA LEU A 75 -1.01 -8.38 -2.82
C LEU A 75 -2.40 -9.02 -2.66
N ALA A 76 -2.57 -9.91 -1.68
CA ALA A 76 -3.85 -10.54 -1.38
C ALA A 76 -4.93 -9.51 -1.05
N GLY A 77 -4.60 -8.52 -0.22
CA GLY A 77 -5.48 -7.40 0.06
C GLY A 77 -5.88 -6.63 -1.20
N GLN A 78 -4.93 -6.32 -2.11
CA GLN A 78 -5.25 -5.64 -3.36
C GLN A 78 -6.12 -6.50 -4.30
N GLY A 79 -5.97 -7.83 -4.25
CA GLY A 79 -6.73 -8.76 -5.08
C GLY A 79 -8.22 -8.80 -4.79
N THR A 80 -8.65 -8.33 -3.61
CA THR A 80 -10.07 -8.19 -3.25
C THR A 80 -10.84 -7.32 -4.25
N ILE A 81 -10.18 -6.28 -4.80
CA ILE A 81 -10.75 -5.44 -5.87
C ILE A 81 -11.12 -6.29 -7.10
N GLY A 82 -10.29 -7.27 -7.46
CA GLY A 82 -10.57 -8.18 -8.56
C GLY A 82 -11.80 -9.06 -8.30
N LEU A 83 -11.99 -9.51 -7.05
CA LEU A 83 -13.18 -10.27 -6.65
C LEU A 83 -14.44 -9.43 -6.79
N GLU A 84 -14.41 -8.19 -6.28
CA GLU A 84 -15.54 -7.25 -6.35
C GLU A 84 -15.91 -6.92 -7.80
N ILE A 85 -14.91 -6.68 -8.67
CA ILE A 85 -15.16 -6.44 -10.10
C ILE A 85 -15.87 -7.62 -10.76
N LEU A 86 -15.41 -8.86 -10.50
CA LEU A 86 -16.00 -10.05 -11.11
C LEU A 86 -17.42 -10.33 -10.63
N GLU A 87 -17.75 -9.92 -9.40
CA GLU A 87 -19.10 -10.00 -8.83
C GLU A 87 -20.03 -8.94 -9.43
N GLN A 88 -19.56 -7.69 -9.49
CA GLN A 88 -20.36 -6.54 -9.92
C GLN A 88 -20.50 -6.44 -11.45
N VAL A 89 -19.54 -6.97 -12.21
CA VAL A 89 -19.54 -6.99 -13.68
C VAL A 89 -19.22 -8.41 -14.17
N PRO A 90 -20.20 -9.33 -14.17
CA PRO A 90 -19.96 -10.74 -14.47
C PRO A 90 -19.46 -11.04 -15.90
N ASP A 91 -19.65 -10.12 -16.83
CA ASP A 91 -19.31 -10.22 -18.25
C ASP A 91 -18.10 -9.36 -18.65
N VAL A 92 -17.29 -8.90 -17.68
CA VAL A 92 -16.09 -8.10 -17.96
C VAL A 92 -15.11 -8.80 -18.91
N ASP A 93 -14.73 -8.12 -19.99
CA ASP A 93 -13.74 -8.62 -20.96
C ASP A 93 -12.30 -8.27 -20.55
N ALA A 94 -12.10 -7.07 -20.01
CA ALA A 94 -10.78 -6.55 -19.66
C ALA A 94 -10.83 -5.62 -18.43
N ILE A 95 -9.76 -5.65 -17.63
CA ILE A 95 -9.55 -4.81 -16.46
C ILE A 95 -8.22 -4.06 -16.63
N VAL A 96 -8.28 -2.74 -16.71
CA VAL A 96 -7.09 -1.87 -16.83
C VAL A 96 -6.65 -1.40 -15.45
N VAL A 97 -5.39 -1.67 -15.08
CA VAL A 97 -4.87 -1.45 -13.73
C VAL A 97 -3.64 -0.53 -13.77
N PRO A 98 -3.61 0.58 -12.99
CA PRO A 98 -2.42 1.42 -12.92
C PRO A 98 -1.26 0.69 -12.24
N VAL A 99 -0.07 0.77 -12.83
CA VAL A 99 1.13 0.07 -12.36
C VAL A 99 2.15 1.04 -11.76
N GLY A 100 2.31 0.97 -10.44
CA GLY A 100 3.44 1.55 -9.71
C GLY A 100 4.46 0.45 -9.35
N GLY A 101 4.50 0.06 -8.06
CA GLY A 101 5.28 -1.09 -7.59
C GLY A 101 4.67 -2.46 -7.91
N ALA A 102 3.76 -2.54 -8.89
CA ALA A 102 3.04 -3.74 -9.35
C ALA A 102 2.17 -4.53 -8.34
N GLY A 103 2.14 -4.19 -7.05
CA GLY A 103 1.33 -4.92 -6.06
C GLY A 103 -0.18 -4.95 -6.35
N LEU A 104 -0.73 -3.87 -6.89
CA LEU A 104 -2.15 -3.78 -7.26
C LEU A 104 -2.50 -4.72 -8.42
N ILE A 105 -1.80 -4.58 -9.56
CA ILE A 105 -2.03 -5.43 -10.74
C ILE A 105 -1.71 -6.89 -10.43
N ALA A 106 -0.69 -7.19 -9.62
CA ALA A 106 -0.36 -8.55 -9.23
C ALA A 106 -1.50 -9.19 -8.41
N GLY A 107 -2.03 -8.48 -7.40
CA GLY A 107 -3.16 -8.95 -6.60
C GLY A 107 -4.41 -9.18 -7.44
N ILE A 108 -4.79 -8.20 -8.27
CA ILE A 108 -5.95 -8.30 -9.16
C ILE A 108 -5.76 -9.43 -10.16
N ALA A 109 -4.59 -9.54 -10.79
CA ALA A 109 -4.31 -10.59 -11.77
C ALA A 109 -4.41 -11.99 -11.16
N VAL A 110 -3.90 -12.21 -9.95
CA VAL A 110 -4.04 -13.50 -9.26
C VAL A 110 -5.53 -13.82 -9.05
N ALA A 111 -6.29 -12.92 -8.44
CA ALA A 111 -7.71 -13.15 -8.18
C ALA A 111 -8.50 -13.41 -9.47
N VAL A 112 -8.32 -12.55 -10.48
CA VAL A 112 -9.08 -12.59 -11.73
C VAL A 112 -8.69 -13.79 -12.58
N LYS A 113 -7.39 -14.08 -12.76
CA LYS A 113 -6.95 -15.20 -13.59
C LYS A 113 -7.27 -16.56 -12.98
N THR A 114 -7.38 -16.65 -11.66
CA THR A 114 -7.85 -17.88 -11.00
C THR A 114 -9.33 -18.13 -11.25
N LEU A 115 -10.18 -17.09 -11.29
CA LEU A 115 -11.64 -17.25 -11.39
C LEU A 115 -12.17 -17.17 -12.83
N LYS A 116 -11.62 -16.28 -13.65
CA LYS A 116 -11.99 -16.06 -15.06
C LYS A 116 -10.73 -15.83 -15.91
N PRO A 117 -9.99 -16.90 -16.27
CA PRO A 117 -8.70 -16.81 -16.95
C PRO A 117 -8.73 -16.07 -18.31
N GLN A 118 -9.90 -16.02 -18.96
CA GLN A 118 -10.13 -15.33 -20.22
C GLN A 118 -10.13 -13.80 -20.11
N VAL A 119 -10.46 -13.24 -18.95
CA VAL A 119 -10.53 -11.78 -18.73
C VAL A 119 -9.14 -11.19 -18.85
N GLN A 120 -8.94 -10.18 -19.68
CA GLN A 120 -7.65 -9.52 -19.83
C GLN A 120 -7.35 -8.65 -18.61
N VAL A 121 -6.11 -8.67 -18.12
CA VAL A 121 -5.63 -7.76 -17.07
C VAL A 121 -4.45 -7.01 -17.67
N ILE A 122 -4.59 -5.69 -17.79
CA ILE A 122 -3.71 -4.81 -18.57
C ILE A 122 -3.17 -3.71 -17.69
#